data_AF-A0A975T316-F1
#
_entry.id   AF-A0A975T316-F1
#
_cell.length_a   1.000
_cell.length_b   1.000
_cell.length_c   1.000
_cell.angle_alpha   90.00
_cell.angle_beta   90.00
_cell.angle_gamma   90.00
#
_symmetry.space_group_name_H-M   'P 1'
#
loop_
_entity.id
_entity.type
_entity.pdbx_description
1 polymer ?
#
loop_
_entity_poly.entity_id
_entity_poly.type
_entity_poly.pdbx_seq_one_letter_code
_entity_poly.pdbx_strand_id
1 'polypeptide(L)'
;MESADFSWTVMAIRIQREVGGNLAELLLNVAATLREREYLRRQVKSLSAEGRFSAYILLGLPVVVLIFLMVSNPVYVQPLISTPIGWVLLAGMTILMTLGAFTMKKLVKVEV
;
A
#
# COMPACT_ATOMS: atom_id res chain seq x y z
N MET A 1 4.55 3.30 -41.55
CA MET A 1 4.07 3.03 -40.19
C MET A 1 4.61 1.67 -39.79
N GLU A 2 5.82 1.62 -39.26
CA GLU A 2 6.34 0.39 -38.65
C GLU A 2 5.61 0.23 -37.31
N SER A 3 4.60 -0.62 -37.30
CA SER A 3 3.84 -0.94 -36.10
C SER A 3 4.71 -1.85 -35.23
N ALA A 4 4.96 -1.44 -33.99
CA ALA A 4 5.65 -2.27 -33.01
C ALA A 4 4.94 -3.63 -32.88
N ASP A 5 3.61 -3.64 -32.89
CA ASP A 5 2.80 -4.86 -32.78
C ASP A 5 3.12 -5.88 -33.89
N PHE A 6 3.46 -5.42 -35.10
CA PHE A 6 3.90 -6.28 -36.19
C PHE A 6 5.26 -6.93 -35.91
N SER A 7 6.21 -6.20 -35.34
CA SER A 7 7.53 -6.75 -34.99
C SER A 7 7.45 -7.74 -33.83
N TRP A 8 6.60 -7.47 -32.83
CA TRP A 8 6.31 -8.40 -31.74
C TRP A 8 5.68 -9.71 -32.24
N THR A 9 4.77 -9.61 -33.22
CA THR A 9 4.11 -10.78 -33.84
C THR A 9 5.09 -11.65 -34.62
N VAL A 10 5.96 -11.03 -35.43
CA VAL A 10 7.00 -11.75 -36.19
C VAL A 10 8.02 -12.42 -35.27
N MET A 11 8.38 -11.76 -34.16
CA MET A 11 9.30 -12.31 -33.17
C MET A 11 8.70 -13.53 -32.44
N ALA A 12 7.42 -13.47 -32.06
CA ALA A 12 6.71 -14.61 -31.47
C ALA A 12 6.67 -15.83 -32.42
N ILE A 13 6.40 -15.61 -33.71
CA ILE A 13 6.36 -16.68 -34.73
C ILE A 13 7.77 -17.29 -34.96
N ARG A 14 8.84 -16.49 -34.90
CA ARG A 14 10.22 -16.98 -35.01
C ARG A 14 10.63 -17.84 -33.83
N ILE A 15 10.38 -17.37 -32.61
CA ILE A 15 10.64 -18.12 -31.37
C ILE A 15 9.86 -19.44 -31.40
N GLN A 16 8.61 -19.40 -31.88
CA GLN A 16 7.75 -20.58 -32.02
C GLN A 16 8.28 -21.60 -33.06
N ARG A 17 9.02 -21.16 -34.08
CA ARG A 17 9.68 -22.06 -35.06
C ARG A 17 11.03 -22.61 -34.59
N GLU A 18 11.77 -21.89 -33.75
CA GLU A 18 13.13 -22.25 -33.32
C GLU A 18 13.18 -23.28 -32.19
N VAL A 19 12.15 -23.33 -31.33
CA VAL A 19 12.23 -24.13 -30.09
C VAL A 19 11.91 -25.62 -30.30
N GLY A 20 11.15 -26.00 -31.33
CA GLY A 20 11.00 -27.41 -31.75
C GLY A 20 10.55 -28.44 -30.69
N GLY A 21 10.12 -27.99 -29.51
CA GLY A 21 9.58 -28.78 -28.40
C GLY A 21 8.14 -28.37 -28.11
N ASN A 22 7.46 -29.10 -27.22
CA ASN A 22 6.03 -28.97 -26.92
C ASN A 22 5.67 -27.52 -26.51
N LEU A 23 5.37 -26.67 -27.48
CA LEU A 23 4.95 -25.29 -27.29
C LEU A 23 3.70 -25.19 -26.43
N ALA A 24 2.85 -26.21 -26.48
CA ALA A 24 1.70 -26.29 -25.59
C ALA A 24 2.15 -26.36 -24.12
N GLU A 25 3.24 -27.05 -23.80
CA GLU A 25 3.82 -27.13 -22.46
C GLU A 25 4.42 -25.81 -22.00
N LEU A 26 5.19 -25.11 -22.85
CA LEU A 26 5.71 -23.77 -22.53
C LEU A 26 4.57 -22.75 -22.35
N LEU A 27 3.57 -22.76 -23.21
CA LEU A 27 2.39 -21.89 -23.08
C LEU A 27 1.57 -22.21 -21.84
N LEU A 28 1.42 -23.49 -21.47
CA LEU A 28 0.78 -23.92 -20.23
C LEU A 28 1.56 -23.42 -18.99
N ASN A 29 2.89 -23.51 -19.01
CA ASN A 29 3.73 -23.02 -17.92
C ASN A 29 3.62 -21.50 -17.76
N VAL A 30 3.69 -20.73 -18.85
CA VAL A 30 3.51 -19.27 -18.81
C VAL A 30 2.10 -18.89 -18.34
N ALA A 31 1.07 -19.60 -18.79
CA ALA A 31 -0.31 -19.39 -18.34
C ALA A 31 -0.49 -19.70 -16.85
N ALA A 32 0.19 -20.73 -16.32
CA ALA A 32 0.20 -21.04 -14.90
C ALA A 32 0.89 -19.93 -14.09
N THR A 33 2.07 -19.47 -14.51
CA THR A 33 2.79 -18.37 -13.83
C THR A 33 2.01 -17.05 -13.86
N LEU A 34 1.31 -16.74 -14.97
CA LEU A 34 0.44 -15.56 -15.07
C LEU A 34 -0.71 -15.62 -14.07
N ARG A 35 -1.38 -16.78 -13.95
CA ARG A 35 -2.45 -16.99 -12.97
C ARG A 35 -1.94 -16.86 -11.54
N GLU A 36 -0.76 -17.40 -11.25
CA GLU A 36 -0.14 -17.31 -9.94
C GLU A 36 0.22 -15.86 -9.58
N ARG A 37 0.78 -15.10 -10.52
CA ARG A 37 1.03 -13.66 -10.34
C ARG A 37 -0.24 -12.86 -10.09
N GLU A 38 -1.32 -13.16 -10.80
CA GLU A 38 -2.62 -12.51 -10.60
C GLU A 38 -3.21 -12.84 -9.23
N TYR A 39 -3.09 -14.09 -8.79
CA TYR A 39 -3.49 -14.50 -7.45
C TYR A 39 -2.69 -13.76 -6.37
N LEU A 40 -1.35 -13.72 -6.51
CA LEU A 40 -0.48 -12.96 -5.60
C LEU A 40 -0.81 -11.47 -5.59
N ARG A 41 -1.07 -10.86 -6.75
CA ARG A 41 -1.50 -9.44 -6.85
C ARG A 41 -2.78 -9.18 -6.07
N ARG A 42 -3.77 -10.07 -6.18
CA ARG A 42 -5.03 -9.97 -5.43
C ARG A 42 -4.79 -10.11 -3.93
N GLN A 43 -3.94 -11.06 -3.53
CA GLN A 43 -3.63 -11.30 -2.12
C GLN A 43 -2.87 -10.12 -1.50
N VAL A 44 -1.85 -9.59 -2.19
CA VAL A 44 -1.14 -8.37 -1.80
C VAL A 44 -2.10 -7.19 -1.70
N LYS A 45 -2.98 -6.98 -2.69
CA LYS A 45 -3.97 -5.90 -2.66
C LYS A 45 -4.90 -5.99 -1.44
N SER A 46 -5.31 -7.21 -1.07
CA SER A 46 -6.14 -7.46 0.11
C SER A 46 -5.37 -7.17 1.40
N LEU A 47 -4.16 -7.71 1.55
CA LEU A 47 -3.29 -7.49 2.72
C LEU A 47 -2.93 -6.00 2.89
N SER A 48 -2.63 -5.31 1.79
CA SER A 48 -2.41 -3.86 1.80
C SER A 48 -3.68 -3.07 2.12
N ALA A 49 -4.88 -3.58 1.83
CA ALA A 49 -6.12 -2.94 2.25
C ALA A 49 -6.34 -3.05 3.76
N GLU A 50 -6.11 -4.23 4.34
CA GLU A 50 -6.16 -4.44 5.79
C GLU A 50 -5.13 -3.57 6.52
N GLY A 51 -3.88 -3.57 6.07
CA GLY A 51 -2.82 -2.74 6.64
C GLY A 51 -3.13 -1.23 6.57
N ARG A 52 -3.73 -0.77 5.47
CA ARG A 52 -4.21 0.62 5.35
C ARG A 52 -5.34 0.93 6.32
N PHE A 53 -6.28 0.01 6.51
CA PHE A 53 -7.41 0.24 7.40
C PHE A 53 -6.94 0.36 8.85
N SER A 54 -6.07 -0.56 9.28
CA SER A 54 -5.41 -0.51 10.59
C SER A 54 -4.60 0.78 10.76
N ALA A 55 -3.93 1.24 9.71
CA ALA A 55 -3.20 2.51 9.71
C ALA A 55 -4.10 3.72 9.99
N TYR A 56 -5.25 3.79 9.31
CA TYR A 56 -6.22 4.86 9.50
C TYR A 56 -6.81 4.87 10.91
N ILE A 57 -7.10 3.69 11.47
CA ILE A 57 -7.60 3.58 12.85
C ILE A 57 -6.54 4.07 13.84
N LEU A 58 -5.30 3.61 13.72
CA LEU A 58 -4.19 4.02 14.59
C LEU A 58 -3.91 5.52 14.52
N LEU A 59 -3.96 6.11 13.33
CA LEU A 59 -3.80 7.56 13.15
C LEU A 59 -5.02 8.35 13.63
N GLY A 60 -6.23 7.78 13.57
CA GLY A 60 -7.44 8.44 14.05
C GLY A 60 -7.59 8.43 15.57
N LEU A 61 -7.11 7.37 16.23
CA LEU A 61 -7.35 7.12 17.66
C LEU A 61 -6.94 8.28 18.57
N PRO A 62 -5.74 8.90 18.45
CA PRO A 62 -5.35 10.01 19.30
C PRO A 62 -6.26 11.23 19.15
N VAL A 63 -6.73 11.49 17.93
CA VAL A 63 -7.63 12.61 17.61
C VAL A 63 -9.00 12.36 18.21
N VAL A 64 -9.54 11.15 18.05
CA VAL A 64 -10.84 10.76 18.60
C VAL A 64 -10.81 10.82 20.13
N VAL A 65 -9.75 10.29 20.76
CA VAL A 65 -9.58 10.33 22.22
C VAL A 65 -9.47 11.77 22.73
N LEU A 66 -8.72 12.63 22.04
CA LEU A 66 -8.62 14.04 22.41
C LEU A 66 -9.97 14.75 22.35
N ILE A 67 -10.73 14.57 21.25
CA ILE A 67 -12.09 15.13 21.11
C ILE A 67 -13.02 14.58 22.19
N PHE A 68 -12.97 13.28 22.44
CA PHE A 68 -13.79 12.63 23.47
C PHE A 68 -13.48 13.19 24.86
N LEU A 69 -12.20 13.37 25.21
CA LEU A 69 -11.79 13.95 26.49
C LEU A 69 -12.19 15.43 26.60
N MET A 70 -12.15 16.19 25.49
CA MET A 70 -12.62 17.59 25.50
C MET A 70 -14.11 17.69 25.82
N VAL A 71 -14.94 16.74 25.35
CA VAL A 71 -16.39 16.74 25.62
C VAL A 71 -16.71 16.14 27.00
N SER A 72 -16.04 15.05 27.38
CA SER A 72 -16.33 14.31 28.61
C SER A 72 -15.72 14.96 29.86
N ASN A 73 -14.47 15.46 29.77
CA ASN A 73 -13.79 16.11 30.88
C ASN A 73 -12.83 17.21 30.39
N PRO A 74 -13.36 18.43 30.10
CA PRO A 74 -12.55 19.54 29.59
C PRO A 74 -11.47 20.01 30.57
N VAL A 75 -11.67 19.80 31.87
CA VAL A 75 -10.68 20.16 32.92
C VAL A 75 -9.41 19.33 32.79
N TYR A 76 -9.52 18.08 32.35
CA TYR A 76 -8.37 17.20 32.13
C TYR A 76 -7.51 17.64 30.91
N VAL A 77 -8.15 18.18 29.87
CA VAL A 77 -7.46 18.61 28.64
C VAL A 77 -6.91 20.04 28.75
N GLN A 78 -7.43 20.87 29.65
CA GLN A 78 -6.98 22.26 29.84
C GLN A 78 -5.46 22.42 29.98
N PRO A 79 -4.74 21.64 30.82
CA PRO A 79 -3.29 21.78 30.95
C PRO A 79 -2.55 21.52 29.64
N LEU A 80 -3.11 20.66 28.77
CA LEU A 80 -2.52 20.30 27.48
C LEU A 80 -2.53 21.49 26.49
N ILE A 81 -3.53 22.36 26.57
CA ILE A 81 -3.68 23.54 25.70
C ILE A 81 -3.24 24.86 26.35
N SER A 82 -3.18 24.91 27.68
CA SER A 82 -2.89 26.15 28.42
C SER A 82 -1.43 26.24 28.91
N THR A 83 -0.73 25.11 29.06
CA THR A 83 0.65 25.10 29.58
C THR A 83 1.69 24.97 28.46
N PRO A 84 2.86 25.65 28.54
CA PRO A 84 3.92 25.53 27.53
C PRO A 84 4.38 24.08 27.29
N ILE A 85 4.38 23.25 28.33
CA ILE A 85 4.69 21.81 28.25
C ILE A 85 3.65 21.07 27.41
N GLY A 86 2.37 21.41 27.56
CA GLY A 86 1.29 20.84 26.75
C GLY A 86 1.47 21.11 25.25
N TRP A 87 1.85 22.34 24.89
CA TRP A 87 2.17 22.70 23.49
C TRP A 87 3.34 21.90 22.93
N VAL A 88 4.40 21.68 23.73
CA VAL A 88 5.54 20.84 23.32
C VAL A 88 5.12 19.39 23.10
N LEU A 89 4.29 18.83 23.97
CA LEU A 89 3.76 17.47 23.84
C LEU A 89 2.87 17.32 22.60
N LEU A 90 1.99 18.30 22.32
CA LEU A 90 1.15 18.32 21.13
C LEU A 90 1.98 18.45 19.84
N ALA A 91 3.02 19.29 19.85
CA ALA A 91 3.95 19.41 18.73
C ALA A 91 4.70 18.09 18.50
N GLY A 92 5.22 17.45 19.55
CA GLY A 92 5.89 16.15 19.49
C GLY A 92 4.96 15.04 18.96
N MET A 93 3.72 14.99 19.46
CA MET A 93 2.69 14.08 18.97
C MET A 93 2.45 14.27 17.46
N THR A 94 2.29 15.52 17.02
CA THR A 94 2.04 15.83 15.60
C THR A 94 3.21 15.41 14.70
N ILE A 95 4.45 15.64 15.14
CA ILE A 95 5.66 15.21 14.42
C ILE A 95 5.74 13.67 14.33
N LEU A 96 5.51 12.96 15.44
CA LEU A 96 5.53 11.50 15.44
C LEU A 96 4.42 10.90 14.59
N MET A 97 3.21 11.48 14.63
CA MET A 97 2.09 11.02 13.80
C MET A 97 2.35 11.25 12.31
N THR A 98 2.90 12.42 11.94
CA THR A 98 3.25 12.69 10.53
C THR A 98 4.35 11.76 10.03
N LEU A 99 5.37 11.48 10.84
CA LEU A 99 6.42 10.50 10.51
C LEU A 99 5.86 9.08 10.37
N GLY A 100 4.98 8.67 11.28
CA GLY A 100 4.29 7.37 11.23
C GLY A 100 3.41 7.24 10.00
N ALA A 101 2.63 8.27 9.67
CA ALA A 101 1.79 8.32 8.48
C ALA A 101 2.62 8.25 7.19
N PHE A 102 3.76 8.95 7.14
CA PHE A 102 4.67 8.91 6.00
C PHE A 102 5.27 7.51 5.81
N THR A 103 5.73 6.89 6.90
CA THR A 103 6.29 5.54 6.89
C THR A 103 5.25 4.51 6.43
N MET A 104 4.00 4.60 6.91
CA MET A 104 2.92 3.72 6.46
C MET A 104 2.55 3.94 4.99
N LYS A 105 2.52 5.19 4.50
CA LYS A 105 2.31 5.47 3.08
C LYS A 105 3.37 4.78 2.21
N LYS A 106 4.62 4.73 2.67
CA LYS A 106 5.72 4.03 1.97
C LYS A 106 5.55 2.50 2.01
N LEU A 107 5.16 1.93 3.15
CA LEU A 107 4.93 0.49 3.31
C LEU A 107 3.74 -0.01 2.47
N VAL A 108 2.70 0.80 2.35
CA VAL A 108 1.47 0.48 1.61
C VAL A 108 1.65 0.59 0.09
N LYS A 109 2.61 1.40 -0.37
CA LYS A 109 2.96 1.49 -1.80
C LYS A 109 3.75 0.24 -2.19
N VAL A 110 3.07 -0.90 -2.23
CA VAL A 110 3.61 -2.12 -2.84
C VAL A 110 3.51 -1.94 -4.35
N GLU A 111 4.61 -1.51 -4.97
CA GLU A 111 4.80 -1.62 -6.42
C GLU A 111 4.95 -3.10 -6.76
N VAL A 112 4.04 -3.61 -7.59
CA VAL A 112 4.07 -4.99 -8.14
C VAL A 112 4.43 -4.93 -9.61
#